data_AF-A0A8I1K9S7-F1
#
_entry.id   AF-A0A8I1K9S7-F1
#
_cell.length_a   1.000
_cell.length_b   1.000
_cell.length_c   1.000
_cell.angle_alpha   90.00
_cell.angle_beta   90.00
_cell.angle_gamma   90.00
#
_symmetry.space_group_name_H-M   'P 1'
#
loop_
_entity.id
_entity.type
_entity.pdbx_description
1 polymer ?
#
loop_
_entity_poly.entity_id
_entity_poly.type
_entity_poly.pdbx_seq_one_letter_code
_entity_poly.pdbx_strand_id
1 'polypeptide(L)'
;MLPNYIQYRYDLLRQKRSAKALAKKEPQNCEQSHESGAMQSYYRDLELSDQWRALIQTDYYRRKAESLLVEIPSINDAGMYSRVEWDDHPDEPYYLTPAGLKVVKAAIREEQKHRRESIGYWFAIAVGLIGAITGLVSVFKA
;
A
#
# COMPACT_ATOMS: atom_id res chain seq x y z
N MET A 1 9.35 -6.31 16.66
CA MET A 1 8.97 -5.89 15.30
C MET A 1 7.97 -4.75 15.42
N LEU A 2 8.16 -3.64 14.70
CA LEU A 2 7.18 -2.54 14.66
C LEU A 2 5.88 -3.03 13.99
N PRO A 3 4.70 -2.49 14.36
CA PRO A 3 3.46 -2.73 13.62
C PRO A 3 3.69 -2.48 12.12
N ASN A 4 3.20 -3.38 11.27
CA ASN A 4 3.44 -3.39 9.81
C ASN A 4 3.23 -2.00 9.17
N TYR A 5 2.20 -1.25 9.60
CA TYR A 5 1.94 0.10 9.12
C TYR A 5 3.01 1.14 9.50
N ILE A 6 3.59 1.05 10.69
CA ILE A 6 4.63 2.00 11.14
C ILE A 6 5.90 1.78 10.32
N GLN A 7 6.31 0.53 10.13
CA GLN A 7 7.45 0.17 9.30
C GLN A 7 7.26 0.67 7.86
N TYR A 8 6.11 0.37 7.25
CA TYR A 8 5.75 0.86 5.92
C TYR A 8 5.86 2.39 5.79
N ARG A 9 5.35 3.14 6.78
CA ARG A 9 5.40 4.61 6.77
C ARG A 9 6.83 5.13 6.93
N TYR A 10 7.62 4.48 7.78
CA TYR A 10 9.03 4.80 7.94
C TYR A 10 9.81 4.58 6.64
N ASP A 11 9.64 3.43 5.99
CA ASP A 11 10.33 3.08 4.75
C ASP A 11 9.95 4.01 3.60
N LEU A 12 8.65 4.35 3.46
CA LEU A 12 8.21 5.36 2.50
C LEU A 12 8.78 6.75 2.78
N LEU A 13 8.88 7.14 4.04
CA LEU A 13 9.49 8.44 4.40
C LEU A 13 10.98 8.46 4.06
N ARG A 14 11.70 7.37 4.32
CA ARG A 14 13.10 7.20 3.95
C ARG A 14 13.28 7.26 2.43
N GLN A 15 12.49 6.50 1.67
CA GLN A 15 12.52 6.53 0.20
C GLN A 15 12.20 7.93 -0.34
N LYS A 16 11.19 8.62 0.22
CA LYS A 16 10.83 9.98 -0.19
C LYS A 16 11.98 10.98 0.03
N ARG A 17 12.77 10.81 1.09
CA ARG A 17 13.97 11.64 1.34
C ARG A 17 15.04 11.36 0.30
N SER A 18 15.29 10.09 -0.03
CA SER A 18 16.23 9.69 -1.09
C SER A 18 15.81 10.24 -2.46
N ALA A 19 14.53 10.10 -2.82
CA ALA A 19 13.98 10.62 -4.08
C ALA A 19 14.10 12.15 -4.17
N LYS A 20 13.86 12.88 -3.07
CA LYS A 20 14.10 14.33 -3.01
C LYS A 20 15.58 14.70 -3.18
N ALA A 21 16.49 13.89 -2.63
CA ALA A 21 17.92 14.10 -2.80
C ALA A 21 18.36 13.86 -4.25
N LEU A 22 17.79 12.86 -4.92
CA LEU A 22 18.00 12.59 -6.34
C LEU A 22 17.46 13.74 -7.21
N ALA A 23 16.24 14.21 -6.95
CA ALA A 23 15.65 15.33 -7.70
C ALA A 23 16.50 16.61 -7.65
N LYS A 24 17.24 16.85 -6.56
CA LYS A 24 18.18 17.99 -6.46
C LYS A 24 19.42 17.84 -7.34
N LYS A 25 19.74 16.63 -7.80
CA LYS A 25 20.88 16.32 -8.67
C LYS A 25 20.48 16.29 -10.15
N GLU A 26 19.29 16.77 -10.49
CA GLU A 26 18.82 16.81 -11.88
C GLU A 26 19.83 17.59 -12.74
N PRO A 27 20.39 16.96 -13.79
CA PRO A 27 21.30 17.64 -14.70
C PRO A 27 20.53 18.69 -15.51
N GLN A 28 21.23 19.73 -15.95
CA GLN A 28 20.61 20.73 -16.83
C GLN A 28 20.23 20.08 -18.16
N ASN A 29 19.03 20.36 -18.65
CA ASN A 29 18.58 19.86 -19.95
C ASN A 29 19.27 20.63 -21.09
N CYS A 30 20.54 20.30 -21.34
CA CYS A 30 21.38 20.86 -22.39
C CYS A 30 22.09 19.73 -23.16
N GLU A 31 22.51 20.01 -24.39
CA GLU A 31 23.14 19.05 -25.30
C GLU A 31 24.33 18.31 -24.65
N GLN A 32 25.19 19.03 -23.92
CA GLN A 32 26.32 18.45 -23.18
C GLN A 32 25.92 17.38 -22.16
N SER A 33 24.74 17.52 -21.55
CA SER A 33 24.22 16.55 -20.56
C SER A 33 23.65 15.31 -21.22
N HIS A 34 23.21 15.41 -22.48
CA HIS A 34 22.80 14.27 -23.31
C HIS A 34 24.02 13.54 -23.85
N GLU A 35 25.01 14.26 -24.39
CA GLU A 35 26.25 13.67 -24.93
C GLU A 35 27.09 12.96 -23.86
N SER A 36 27.16 13.50 -22.65
CA SER A 36 27.86 12.87 -21.53
C SER A 36 27.12 11.68 -20.91
N GLY A 37 25.86 11.43 -21.29
CA GLY A 37 25.01 10.40 -20.69
C GLY A 37 24.49 10.72 -19.29
N ALA A 38 24.80 11.90 -18.74
CA ALA A 38 24.35 12.33 -17.41
C ALA A 38 22.82 12.40 -17.30
N MET A 39 22.14 12.78 -18.38
CA MET A 39 20.68 12.78 -18.43
C MET A 39 20.10 11.36 -18.38
N GLN A 40 20.69 10.43 -19.14
CA GLN A 40 20.25 9.04 -19.19
C GLN A 40 20.44 8.33 -17.85
N SER A 41 21.58 8.53 -17.19
CA SER A 41 21.82 7.97 -15.86
C SER A 41 20.85 8.51 -14.81
N TYR A 42 20.55 9.82 -14.85
CA TYR A 42 19.55 10.42 -13.99
C TYR A 42 18.16 9.79 -14.16
N TYR A 43 17.71 9.57 -15.40
CA TYR A 43 16.41 8.92 -15.65
C TYR A 43 16.38 7.48 -15.13
N ARG A 44 17.47 6.73 -15.31
CA ARG A 44 17.59 5.37 -14.77
C ARG A 44 17.50 5.38 -13.23
N ASP A 45 18.23 6.27 -12.57
CA ASP A 45 18.17 6.40 -11.11
C ASP A 45 16.76 6.79 -10.61
N LEU A 46 16.05 7.61 -11.39
CA LEU A 46 14.70 8.04 -11.07
C LEU A 46 13.71 6.88 -11.20
N GLU A 47 13.80 6.11 -12.28
CA GLU A 47 13.01 4.89 -12.48
C GLU A 47 13.28 3.86 -11.37
N LEU A 48 14.55 3.62 -11.05
CA LEU A 48 14.97 2.74 -9.96
C LEU A 48 14.34 3.16 -8.63
N SER A 49 14.36 4.47 -8.34
CA SER A 49 13.76 5.04 -7.13
C SER A 49 12.25 4.80 -7.07
N ASP A 50 11.56 4.87 -8.21
CA ASP A 50 10.13 4.58 -8.31
C ASP A 50 9.80 3.09 -8.15
N GLN A 51 10.61 2.21 -8.73
CA GLN A 51 10.50 0.76 -8.54
C GLN A 51 10.68 0.36 -7.06
N TRP A 52 11.67 0.95 -6.37
CA TRP A 52 11.85 0.76 -4.92
C TRP A 52 10.63 1.18 -4.11
N ARG A 53 10.01 2.30 -4.47
CA ARG A 53 8.76 2.75 -3.84
C ARG A 53 7.63 1.75 -4.07
N ALA A 54 7.52 1.20 -5.26
CA ALA A 54 6.51 0.21 -5.61
C ALA A 54 6.69 -1.10 -4.84
N LEU A 55 7.93 -1.55 -4.61
CA LEU A 55 8.23 -2.71 -3.76
C LEU A 55 7.76 -2.52 -2.31
N ILE A 56 8.08 -1.37 -1.70
CA ILE A 56 7.66 -1.03 -0.33
C ILE A 56 6.13 -1.06 -0.23
N GLN A 57 5.43 -0.52 -1.23
CA GLN A 57 3.96 -0.56 -1.27
C GLN A 57 3.43 -1.98 -1.45
N THR A 58 4.04 -2.76 -2.35
CA THR A 58 3.63 -4.12 -2.65
C THR A 58 3.72 -5.02 -1.43
N ASP A 59 4.85 -4.99 -0.71
CA ASP A 59 5.04 -5.78 0.51
C ASP A 59 4.01 -5.42 1.58
N TYR A 60 3.78 -4.12 1.82
CA TYR A 60 2.78 -3.68 2.77
C TYR A 60 1.37 -4.16 2.41
N TYR A 61 0.94 -3.97 1.15
CA TYR A 61 -0.41 -4.34 0.73
C TYR A 61 -0.62 -5.85 0.61
N ARG A 62 0.42 -6.61 0.24
CA ARG A 62 0.39 -8.09 0.28
C ARG A 62 0.13 -8.58 1.69
N ARG A 63 0.95 -8.17 2.66
CA ARG A 63 0.76 -8.53 4.08
C ARG A 63 -0.59 -8.06 4.62
N LYS A 64 -1.07 -6.89 4.15
CA LYS A 64 -2.38 -6.37 4.56
C LYS A 64 -3.52 -7.21 4.00
N ALA A 65 -3.45 -7.63 2.73
CA ALA A 65 -4.42 -8.53 2.11
C ALA A 65 -4.43 -9.89 2.81
N GLU A 66 -3.25 -10.47 3.06
CA GLU A 66 -3.11 -11.72 3.84
C GLU A 66 -3.76 -11.63 5.22
N SER A 67 -3.53 -10.53 5.95
CA SER A 67 -4.15 -10.31 7.28
C SER A 67 -5.68 -10.22 7.24
N LEU A 68 -6.25 -9.90 6.08
CA LEU A 68 -7.69 -9.78 5.86
C LEU A 68 -8.27 -10.99 5.12
N LEU A 69 -7.44 -11.96 4.72
CA LEU A 69 -7.80 -13.09 3.86
C LEU A 69 -8.37 -12.63 2.50
N VAL A 70 -7.86 -11.52 1.97
CA VAL A 70 -8.23 -11.00 0.66
C VAL A 70 -7.32 -11.59 -0.40
N GLU A 71 -7.91 -12.13 -1.46
CA GLU A 71 -7.16 -12.62 -2.60
C GLU A 71 -6.46 -11.47 -3.34
N ILE A 72 -5.20 -11.70 -3.71
CA ILE A 72 -4.40 -10.79 -4.52
C ILE A 72 -4.21 -11.39 -5.92
N PRO A 73 -4.04 -10.56 -6.97
CA PRO A 73 -3.79 -11.05 -8.30
C PRO A 73 -2.52 -11.91 -8.37
N SER A 74 -2.48 -12.83 -9.33
CA SER A 74 -1.31 -13.68 -9.56
C SER A 74 -0.10 -12.85 -9.95
N ILE A 75 1.08 -13.26 -9.47
CA ILE A 75 2.37 -12.65 -9.82
C ILE A 75 2.69 -12.75 -11.32
N ASN A 76 2.08 -13.70 -12.02
CA ASN A 76 2.26 -13.93 -13.45
C ASN A 76 1.39 -13.01 -14.32
N ASP A 77 0.47 -12.24 -13.72
CA ASP A 77 -0.35 -11.29 -14.46
C ASP A 77 0.43 -9.99 -14.70
N ALA A 78 0.95 -9.84 -15.93
CA ALA A 78 1.73 -8.68 -16.35
C ALA A 78 0.94 -7.34 -16.30
N GLY A 79 -0.40 -7.39 -16.26
CA GLY A 79 -1.21 -6.19 -16.06
C GLY A 79 -1.21 -5.72 -14.61
N MET A 80 -0.99 -6.64 -13.67
CA MET A 80 -1.09 -6.40 -12.22
C MET A 80 0.27 -6.33 -11.53
N TYR A 81 1.25 -7.06 -12.05
CA TYR A 81 2.61 -7.11 -11.56
C TYR A 81 3.62 -6.72 -12.65
N SER A 82 4.68 -6.05 -12.23
CA SER A 82 5.87 -5.83 -13.04
C SER A 82 7.07 -6.38 -12.29
N ARG A 83 8.12 -6.72 -13.03
CA ARG A 83 9.40 -7.11 -12.46
C ARG A 83 10.28 -5.89 -12.37
N VAL A 84 11.08 -5.86 -11.32
CA VAL A 84 12.16 -4.90 -11.18
C VAL A 84 13.30 -5.30 -12.12
N GLU A 85 13.73 -4.38 -12.99
CA GLU A 85 14.89 -4.55 -13.86
C GLU A 85 16.13 -4.03 -13.14
N TRP A 86 16.70 -4.85 -12.25
CA TRP A 86 18.01 -4.59 -11.63
C TRP A 86 19.04 -5.51 -12.26
N ASP A 87 20.12 -4.96 -12.83
CA ASP A 87 21.28 -5.75 -13.26
C ASP A 87 22.07 -6.32 -12.05
N ASP A 88 21.70 -5.90 -10.83
CA ASP A 88 22.54 -5.94 -9.64
C ASP A 88 22.04 -6.93 -8.55
N HIS A 89 20.84 -7.50 -8.70
CA HIS A 89 20.21 -8.31 -7.64
C HIS A 89 19.64 -9.64 -8.18
N PRO A 90 20.05 -10.80 -7.65
CA PRO A 90 19.69 -12.11 -8.22
C PRO A 90 18.19 -12.43 -8.15
N ASP A 91 17.47 -11.81 -7.21
CA ASP A 91 16.07 -12.13 -6.94
C ASP A 91 15.05 -11.26 -7.71
N GLU A 92 15.49 -10.28 -8.53
CA GLU A 92 14.67 -9.33 -9.33
C GLU A 92 13.18 -9.33 -8.93
N PRO A 93 12.83 -8.64 -7.82
CA PRO A 93 11.54 -8.85 -7.17
C PRO A 93 10.37 -8.31 -8.00
N TYR A 94 9.21 -8.93 -7.85
CA TYR A 94 7.97 -8.43 -8.47
C TYR A 94 7.28 -7.39 -7.60
N TYR A 95 6.80 -6.32 -8.22
CA TYR A 95 5.99 -5.28 -7.60
C TYR A 95 4.65 -5.11 -8.30
N LEU A 96 3.64 -4.67 -7.56
CA LEU A 96 2.33 -4.31 -8.11
C LEU A 96 2.46 -3.07 -9.00
N THR A 97 1.92 -3.16 -10.21
CA THR A 97 1.74 -1.99 -11.08
C THR A 97 0.74 -1.01 -10.43
N PRO A 98 0.65 0.24 -10.91
CA PRO A 98 -0.40 1.16 -10.43
C PRO A 98 -1.82 0.58 -10.57
N ALA A 99 -2.06 -0.23 -11.60
CA ALA A 99 -3.32 -0.94 -11.81
C ALA A 99 -3.53 -2.04 -10.75
N GLY A 100 -2.54 -2.92 -10.56
CA GLY A 100 -2.60 -3.97 -9.53
C GLY A 100 -2.78 -3.40 -8.13
N LEU A 101 -2.08 -2.31 -7.81
CA LEU A 101 -2.22 -1.61 -6.53
C LEU A 101 -3.63 -1.06 -6.33
N LYS A 102 -4.26 -0.52 -7.38
CA LYS A 102 -5.65 -0.03 -7.33
C LYS A 102 -6.62 -1.17 -7.03
N VAL A 103 -6.46 -2.31 -7.70
CA VAL A 103 -7.29 -3.51 -7.51
C VAL A 103 -7.16 -4.04 -6.09
N VAL A 104 -5.93 -4.28 -5.62
CA VAL A 104 -5.68 -4.79 -4.26
C VAL A 104 -6.22 -3.84 -3.20
N LYS A 105 -6.05 -2.53 -3.38
CA LYS A 105 -6.61 -1.53 -2.45
C LYS A 105 -8.14 -1.52 -2.44
N ALA A 106 -8.78 -1.75 -3.58
CA ALA A 106 -10.25 -1.83 -3.64
C ALA A 106 -10.74 -3.05 -2.87
N ALA A 107 -10.18 -4.23 -3.14
CA ALA A 107 -10.54 -5.47 -2.45
C ALA A 107 -10.33 -5.37 -0.92
N ILE A 108 -9.20 -4.80 -0.48
CA ILE A 108 -8.94 -4.55 0.96
C ILE A 108 -9.99 -3.63 1.58
N ARG A 109 -10.45 -2.61 0.85
CA ARG A 109 -11.45 -1.65 1.37
C ARG A 109 -12.83 -2.28 1.47
N GLU A 110 -13.21 -3.11 0.49
CA GLU A 110 -14.48 -3.84 0.51
C GLU A 110 -14.54 -4.81 1.69
N GLU A 111 -13.50 -5.61 1.89
CA GLU A 111 -13.43 -6.54 3.02
C GLU A 111 -13.49 -5.81 4.38
N GLN A 112 -12.77 -4.68 4.50
CA GLN A 112 -12.85 -3.85 5.70
C GLN A 112 -14.25 -3.26 5.93
N LYS A 113 -14.96 -2.91 4.85
CA LYS A 113 -16.33 -2.41 4.94
C LYS A 113 -17.26 -3.51 5.46
N HIS A 114 -17.18 -4.71 4.90
CA HIS A 114 -17.99 -5.86 5.35
C HIS A 114 -17.75 -6.23 6.82
N ARG A 115 -16.49 -6.16 7.28
CA ARG A 115 -16.17 -6.37 8.71
C ARG A 115 -16.77 -5.30 9.61
N ARG A 116 -16.74 -4.02 9.19
CA ARG A 116 -17.35 -2.92 9.95
C ARG A 116 -18.86 -3.03 10.01
N GLU A 117 -19.50 -3.41 8.90
CA GLU A 117 -20.94 -3.65 8.85
C GLU A 117 -21.33 -4.76 9.83
N SER A 118 -20.59 -5.88 9.82
CA SER A 118 -20.79 -6.99 10.76
C SER A 118 -20.71 -6.53 12.22
N ILE A 119 -19.71 -5.70 12.56
CA ILE A 119 -19.56 -5.12 13.91
C ILE A 119 -20.73 -4.18 14.24
N GLY A 120 -21.16 -3.35 13.29
CA GLY A 120 -22.28 -2.43 13.46
C GLY A 120 -23.60 -3.14 13.78
N TYR A 121 -23.87 -4.28 13.12
CA TYR A 121 -25.02 -5.12 13.44
C TYR A 121 -24.99 -5.62 14.89
N TRP A 122 -23.84 -6.10 15.36
CA TRP A 122 -23.69 -6.53 16.76
C TRP A 122 -23.88 -5.41 17.77
N PHE A 123 -23.38 -4.20 17.46
CA PHE A 123 -23.65 -3.02 18.29
C PHE A 123 -25.14 -2.67 18.36
N ALA A 124 -25.83 -2.69 17.22
CA ALA A 124 -27.27 -2.40 17.18
C ALA A 124 -28.08 -3.40 18.03
N ILE A 125 -27.76 -4.69 17.93
CA ILE A 125 -28.39 -5.74 18.75
C ILE A 125 -28.12 -5.50 20.24
N ALA A 126 -26.87 -5.23 20.63
CA ALA A 126 -26.49 -4.99 22.02
C ALA A 126 -27.21 -3.76 22.61
N VAL A 127 -27.24 -2.65 21.88
CA VAL A 127 -27.93 -1.43 22.32
C VAL A 127 -29.43 -1.64 22.41
N GLY A 128 -30.03 -2.33 21.43
CA GLY A 128 -31.46 -2.68 21.44
C GLY A 128 -31.84 -3.54 22.65
N LEU A 129 -31.02 -4.54 22.99
CA LEU A 129 -31.21 -5.36 24.19
C LEU A 129 -31.11 -4.55 25.48
N ILE A 130 -30.09 -3.70 25.60
CA ILE A 130 -29.91 -2.82 26.78
C ILE A 130 -31.12 -1.91 26.93
N GLY A 131 -31.58 -1.28 25.85
CA GLY A 131 -32.75 -0.40 25.83
C GLY A 131 -34.06 -1.12 26.19
N ALA A 132 -34.25 -2.34 25.70
CA ALA A 132 -35.41 -3.16 26.04
C ALA A 132 -35.42 -3.52 27.54
N ILE A 133 -34.28 -3.92 28.10
CA ILE A 133 -34.15 -4.27 29.53
C ILE A 133 -34.39 -3.04 30.42
N THR A 134 -33.78 -1.89 30.12
CA THR A 134 -33.99 -0.66 30.90
C THR A 134 -35.42 -0.17 30.82
N GLY A 135 -36.05 -0.26 29.64
CA GLY A 135 -37.47 0.03 29.47
C GLY A 135 -38.34 -0.89 30.32
N LEU A 136 -38.09 -2.20 30.30
CA LEU A 136 -38.83 -3.19 31.10
C LEU A 136 -38.68 -2.93 32.60
N VAL A 137 -37.45 -2.72 33.09
CA VAL A 137 -37.17 -2.40 34.50
C VAL A 137 -37.86 -1.10 34.92
N SER A 138 -37.91 -0.09 34.06
CA SER A 138 -38.59 1.17 34.35
C SER A 138 -40.10 0.99 34.56
N VAL A 139 -40.74 0.10 33.79
CA VAL A 139 -42.18 -0.19 33.95
C VAL A 139 -42.46 -0.92 35.26
N PHE A 140 -41.61 -1.85 35.67
CA PHE A 140 -41.80 -2.63 36.91
C PHE A 140 -41.40 -1.89 38.20
N LYS A 141 -40.71 -0.74 38.09
CA LYS A 141 -40.37 0.12 39.23
C LYS A 141 -41.33 1.29 39.43
N ALA A 142 -42.26 1.50 38.51
CA ALA A 142 -43.39 2.43 38.62
C ALA A 142 -44.57 1.74 39.32
#